data_AF-A0A143WYF5-F1
#
_entry.id   AF-A0A143WYF5-F1
#
_cell.length_a   1.000
_cell.length_b   1.000
_cell.length_c   1.000
_cell.angle_alpha   90.00
_cell.angle_beta   90.00
_cell.angle_gamma   90.00
#
_symmetry.space_group_name_H-M   'P 1'
#
loop_
_entity.id
_entity.type
_entity.pdbx_description
1 polymer ?
#
loop_
_entity_poly.entity_id
_entity_poly.type
_entity_poly.pdbx_seq_one_letter_code
_entity_poly.pdbx_strand_id
1 'polypeptide(L)'
;MHRIQYIIQYSIAYTIARKCDISLKKVFKKYHSQLIYSYTNDKGKDKTIKLALYSSFKRDKTFFPQWNNKIKKTVEYRYRDTNPLKQKCYICGNPHQHVMFHRKKISLLHMPYSNIIKEMIRINRRQICLCRECFIKVSQNLLECNQITKRKLT
;
A
#
# COMPACT_ATOMS: atom_id res chain seq x y z
N MET A 1 20.47 -0.18 3.39
CA MET A 1 19.56 0.02 2.22
C MET A 1 19.97 -0.77 0.98
N HIS A 2 21.26 -1.09 0.78
CA HIS A 2 21.72 -1.96 -0.32
C HIS A 2 21.11 -3.37 -0.34
N ARG A 3 20.67 -3.91 0.79
CA ARG A 3 20.08 -5.27 0.88
C ARG A 3 18.80 -5.43 0.06
N ILE A 4 17.92 -4.42 0.02
CA ILE A 4 16.66 -4.50 -0.75
C ILE A 4 16.97 -4.56 -2.24
N GLN A 5 17.83 -3.66 -2.73
CA GLN A 5 18.26 -3.67 -4.13
C GLN A 5 18.99 -4.97 -4.48
N TYR A 6 19.87 -5.44 -3.61
CA TYR A 6 20.58 -6.70 -3.80
C TYR A 6 19.61 -7.88 -3.96
N ILE A 7 18.62 -7.99 -3.06
CA ILE A 7 17.61 -9.05 -3.14
C ILE A 7 16.86 -8.97 -4.47
N ILE A 8 16.33 -7.80 -4.84
CA ILE A 8 15.57 -7.62 -6.10
C ILE A 8 16.44 -7.98 -7.32
N GLN A 9 17.66 -7.45 -7.37
CA GLN A 9 18.59 -7.67 -8.47
C GLN A 9 18.93 -9.15 -8.64
N TYR A 10 19.24 -9.85 -7.54
CA TYR A 10 19.56 -11.28 -7.59
C TYR A 10 18.33 -12.13 -7.87
N SER A 11 17.15 -11.84 -7.29
CA SER A 11 15.91 -12.56 -7.61
C SER A 11 15.59 -12.52 -9.11
N ILE A 12 15.74 -11.36 -9.74
CA ILE A 12 15.55 -11.23 -11.19
C ILE A 12 16.65 -11.99 -11.94
N ALA A 13 17.92 -11.84 -11.54
CA ALA A 13 19.04 -12.53 -12.19
C ALA A 13 18.91 -14.06 -12.13
N TYR A 14 18.47 -14.63 -11.01
CA TYR A 14 18.18 -16.06 -10.87
C TYR A 14 17.05 -16.51 -11.78
N THR A 15 16.02 -15.68 -11.94
CA THR A 15 14.89 -15.98 -12.84
C THR A 15 15.36 -16.02 -14.29
N ILE A 16 16.21 -15.07 -14.71
CA ILE A 16 16.80 -15.04 -16.05
C ILE A 16 17.74 -16.23 -16.25
N ALA A 17 18.62 -16.51 -15.28
CA ALA A 17 19.56 -17.63 -15.30
C ALA A 17 18.83 -18.95 -15.58
N ARG A 18 17.74 -19.21 -14.85
CA ARG A 18 16.92 -20.41 -15.03
C ARG A 18 16.20 -20.45 -16.36
N LYS A 19 15.65 -19.32 -16.83
CA LYS A 19 14.92 -19.25 -18.10
C LYS A 19 15.83 -19.46 -19.32
N CYS A 20 17.06 -18.97 -19.25
CA CYS A 20 18.03 -19.06 -20.34
C CYS A 20 19.03 -20.21 -20.20
N ASP A 21 18.90 -21.03 -19.14
CA ASP A 21 19.85 -22.09 -18.77
C ASP A 21 21.32 -21.63 -18.76
N ILE A 22 21.57 -20.51 -18.08
CA ILE A 22 22.91 -19.92 -17.96
C ILE A 22 23.24 -19.62 -16.50
N SER A 23 24.53 -19.65 -16.16
CA SER A 23 24.97 -19.27 -14.82
C SER A 23 24.77 -17.77 -14.54
N LEU A 24 24.62 -17.39 -13.27
CA LEU A 24 24.51 -15.98 -12.86
C LEU A 24 25.66 -15.11 -13.39
N LYS A 25 26.89 -15.64 -13.42
CA LYS A 25 28.05 -14.94 -13.96
C LYS A 25 27.84 -14.58 -15.44
N LYS A 26 27.26 -15.50 -16.23
CA LYS A 26 26.89 -15.25 -17.63
C LYS A 26 25.74 -14.25 -17.74
N VAL A 27 24.75 -14.28 -16.85
CA VAL A 27 23.67 -13.28 -16.80
C VAL A 27 24.24 -11.88 -16.62
N PHE A 28 25.06 -11.66 -15.59
CA PHE A 28 25.65 -10.34 -15.35
C PHE A 28 26.67 -9.92 -16.41
N LYS A 29 27.34 -10.87 -17.07
CA LYS A 29 28.19 -10.56 -18.24
C LYS A 29 27.37 -10.07 -19.44
N LYS A 30 26.19 -10.65 -19.67
CA LYS A 30 25.33 -10.34 -20.83
C LYS A 30 24.44 -9.12 -20.61
N TYR A 31 23.84 -8.99 -19.43
CA TYR A 31 22.84 -7.97 -19.12
C TYR A 31 23.36 -6.88 -18.17
N HIS A 32 24.63 -6.94 -17.77
CA HIS A 32 25.25 -6.03 -16.80
C HIS A 32 24.56 -6.02 -15.42
N SER A 33 25.06 -5.21 -14.50
CA SER A 33 24.47 -5.06 -13.16
C SER A 33 23.03 -4.52 -13.20
N GLN A 34 22.71 -3.70 -14.19
CA GLN A 34 21.37 -3.13 -14.38
C GLN A 34 20.38 -4.06 -15.08
N LEU A 35 20.78 -5.29 -15.43
CA LEU A 35 19.93 -6.26 -16.12
C LEU A 35 19.24 -5.64 -17.36
N ILE A 36 20.05 -4.99 -18.20
CA ILE A 36 19.62 -4.25 -19.39
C ILE A 36 19.19 -5.24 -20.47
N TYR A 37 17.98 -5.09 -21.00
CA TYR A 37 17.42 -5.91 -22.07
C TYR A 37 16.88 -5.04 -23.20
N SER A 38 17.37 -5.26 -24.41
CA SER A 38 16.91 -4.58 -25.62
C SER A 38 16.06 -5.53 -26.47
N TYR A 39 14.92 -5.05 -26.95
CA TYR A 39 14.03 -5.79 -27.85
C TYR A 39 13.29 -4.84 -28.80
N THR A 40 12.94 -5.34 -29.97
CA THR A 40 12.06 -4.63 -30.91
C THR A 40 10.62 -4.96 -30.56
N ASN A 41 9.81 -3.94 -30.33
CA ASN A 41 8.38 -4.11 -30.03
C ASN A 41 7.59 -4.46 -31.30
N ASP A 42 6.35 -4.94 -31.16
CA ASP A 42 5.46 -5.30 -32.30
C ASP A 42 5.23 -4.15 -33.30
N LYS A 43 5.53 -2.92 -32.90
CA LYS A 43 5.47 -1.70 -33.74
C LYS A 43 6.78 -1.37 -34.46
N GLY A 44 7.74 -2.31 -34.51
CA GLY A 44 9.06 -2.11 -35.12
C GLY A 44 9.96 -1.09 -34.41
N LYS A 45 9.67 -0.76 -33.15
CA LYS A 45 10.45 0.22 -32.37
C LYS A 45 11.36 -0.50 -31.38
N ASP A 46 12.64 -0.18 -31.43
CA ASP A 46 13.61 -0.68 -30.46
C ASP A 46 13.38 -0.05 -29.09
N LYS A 47 13.33 -0.91 -28.07
CA LYS A 47 13.14 -0.53 -26.68
C LYS A 47 14.21 -1.18 -25.84
N THR A 48 14.71 -0.40 -24.89
CA THR A 48 15.66 -0.88 -23.88
C THR A 48 15.01 -0.76 -22.50
N ILE A 49 14.89 -1.89 -21.81
CA ILE A 49 14.44 -1.96 -20.42
C ILE A 49 15.67 -2.15 -19.53
N LYS A 50 15.70 -1.48 -18.39
CA LYS A 50 16.74 -1.65 -17.37
C LYS A 50 16.13 -1.67 -15.98
N LEU A 51 16.72 -2.41 -15.06
CA LEU A 51 16.36 -2.38 -13.65
C LEU A 51 16.70 -1.01 -13.08
N ALA A 52 15.71 -0.35 -12.48
CA ALA A 52 15.92 0.90 -11.78
C ALA A 52 16.69 0.62 -10.48
N LEU A 53 17.97 1.01 -10.47
CA LEU A 53 18.80 0.97 -9.28
C LEU A 53 18.65 2.30 -8.54
N TYR A 54 18.39 2.23 -7.23
CA TYR A 54 18.15 3.40 -6.38
C TYR A 54 19.27 3.52 -5.34
N SER A 55 19.83 4.72 -5.19
CA SER A 55 20.80 5.00 -4.12
C SER A 55 20.18 4.89 -2.73
N SER A 56 18.86 5.08 -2.63
CA SER A 56 18.12 5.09 -1.38
C SER A 56 16.68 4.64 -1.60
N PHE A 57 16.18 3.80 -0.70
CA PHE A 57 14.75 3.48 -0.58
C PHE A 57 14.11 4.30 0.55
N LYS A 58 14.72 5.42 0.96
CA LYS A 58 14.10 6.31 1.95
C LYS A 58 12.79 6.79 1.36
N ARG A 59 11.75 6.80 2.19
CA ARG A 59 10.43 7.25 1.79
C ARG A 59 10.50 8.72 1.40
N ASP A 60 10.21 9.01 0.13
CA ASP A 60 10.04 10.37 -0.33
C ASP A 60 8.70 10.91 0.17
N LYS A 61 8.78 11.89 1.09
CA LYS A 61 7.59 12.55 1.66
C LYS A 61 6.98 13.56 0.69
N THR A 62 7.73 13.98 -0.34
CA THR A 62 7.33 14.99 -1.33
C THR A 62 6.63 14.41 -2.56
N PHE A 63 6.85 13.12 -2.84
CA PHE A 63 6.24 12.40 -3.95
C PHE A 63 4.71 12.55 -4.00
N PHE A 64 4.02 12.28 -2.87
CA PHE A 64 2.56 12.35 -2.83
C PHE A 64 2.01 13.78 -3.06
N PRO A 65 2.52 14.83 -2.38
CA PRO A 65 2.18 16.21 -2.72
C PRO A 65 2.39 16.57 -4.20
N GLN A 66 3.55 16.22 -4.76
CA GLN A 66 3.87 16.52 -6.16
C GLN A 66 2.96 15.78 -7.13
N TRP A 67 2.67 14.51 -6.86
CA TRP A 67 1.73 13.72 -7.64
C TRP A 67 0.33 14.33 -7.58
N ASN A 68 -0.15 14.69 -6.38
CA ASN A 68 -1.46 15.31 -6.20
C ASN A 68 -1.60 16.63 -6.98
N ASN A 69 -0.57 17.47 -6.97
CA ASN A 69 -0.56 18.73 -7.72
C ASN A 69 -0.57 18.53 -9.26
N LYS A 70 -0.10 17.38 -9.76
CA LYS A 70 -0.12 17.06 -11.20
C LYS A 70 -1.51 16.62 -11.69
N ILE A 71 -2.41 16.27 -10.78
CA ILE A 71 -3.77 15.86 -11.13
C ILE A 71 -4.58 17.13 -11.45
N LYS A 72 -4.70 17.45 -12.75
CA LYS A 72 -5.43 18.64 -13.23
C LYS A 72 -6.96 18.55 -13.09
N LYS A 73 -7.49 17.34 -12.87
CA LYS A 73 -8.93 17.11 -12.69
C LYS A 73 -9.21 16.76 -11.25
N THR A 74 -10.21 17.39 -10.65
CA THR A 74 -10.72 16.95 -9.34
C THR A 74 -11.10 15.48 -9.46
N VAL A 75 -10.42 14.61 -8.72
CA VAL A 75 -10.81 13.20 -8.63
C VAL A 75 -12.08 13.17 -7.79
N GLU A 76 -13.22 13.05 -8.46
CA GLU A 76 -14.45 12.66 -7.80
C GLU A 76 -14.33 11.19 -7.44
N TYR A 77 -14.02 10.94 -6.17
CA TYR A 77 -14.17 9.60 -5.63
C TYR A 77 -15.66 9.27 -5.68
N ARG A 78 -16.06 8.38 -6.59
CA ARG A 78 -17.37 7.74 -6.51
C ARG A 78 -17.43 7.03 -5.17
N TYR A 79 -18.15 7.64 -4.22
CA TYR A 79 -18.42 6.99 -2.95
C TYR A 79 -19.19 5.72 -3.28
N ARG A 80 -18.84 4.59 -2.66
CA ARG A 80 -19.70 3.42 -2.76
C ARG A 80 -20.99 3.79 -2.02
N ASP A 81 -22.10 3.88 -2.75
CA ASP A 81 -23.44 4.19 -2.21
C ASP A 81 -23.95 3.14 -1.19
N THR A 82 -23.20 2.06 -0.99
CA THR A 82 -23.39 1.20 0.17
C THR A 82 -23.10 2.02 1.41
N ASN A 83 -24.16 2.54 2.03
CA ASN A 83 -24.12 3.20 3.34
C ASN A 83 -23.16 2.40 4.26
N PRO A 84 -22.05 2.98 4.71
CA PRO A 84 -21.07 2.29 5.55
C PRO A 84 -21.67 1.72 6.83
N LEU A 85 -22.78 2.30 7.30
CA LEU A 85 -23.56 1.80 8.45
C LEU A 85 -24.38 0.55 8.13
N LYS A 86 -24.56 0.17 6.87
CA LYS A 86 -25.14 -1.14 6.49
C LYS A 86 -24.13 -2.28 6.66
N GLN A 87 -22.86 -1.97 6.93
CA GLN A 87 -21.87 -3.01 7.19
C GLN A 87 -22.07 -3.58 8.60
N LYS A 88 -21.91 -4.90 8.73
CA LYS A 88 -21.86 -5.56 10.03
C LYS A 88 -20.74 -4.96 10.90
N CYS A 89 -20.91 -5.00 12.22
CA CYS A 89 -19.88 -4.57 13.16
C CYS A 89 -18.55 -5.26 12.84
N TYR A 90 -17.48 -4.48 12.69
CA TYR A 90 -16.16 -4.98 12.32
C TYR A 90 -15.58 -5.98 13.34
N ILE A 91 -15.97 -5.88 14.61
CA ILE A 91 -15.44 -6.73 15.70
C ILE A 91 -16.28 -7.99 15.90
N CYS A 92 -17.61 -7.85 16.04
CA CYS A 92 -18.49 -8.97 16.42
C CYS A 92 -19.43 -9.44 15.31
N GLY A 93 -19.48 -8.76 14.16
CA GLY A 93 -20.37 -9.12 13.07
C GLY A 93 -21.85 -8.78 13.27
N ASN A 94 -22.24 -8.13 14.38
CA ASN A 94 -23.63 -7.74 14.64
C ASN A 94 -24.16 -6.83 13.50
N PRO A 95 -25.33 -7.15 12.89
CA PRO A 95 -25.93 -6.39 11.80
C PRO A 95 -26.81 -5.21 12.23
N HIS A 96 -26.91 -4.89 13.53
CA HIS A 96 -27.77 -3.82 14.04
C HIS A 96 -27.00 -2.70 14.74
N GLN A 97 -27.57 -1.49 14.68
CA GLN A 97 -27.18 -0.29 15.43
C GLN A 97 -25.69 0.05 15.37
N HIS A 98 -25.28 0.60 14.23
CA HIS A 98 -23.89 0.92 13.98
C HIS A 98 -23.55 2.38 14.13
N VAL A 99 -22.31 2.62 14.56
CA VAL A 99 -21.67 3.93 14.61
C VAL A 99 -20.31 3.86 13.91
N MET A 100 -19.95 4.94 13.22
CA MET A 100 -18.63 5.05 12.60
C MET A 100 -17.60 5.46 13.66
N PHE A 101 -16.61 4.59 13.89
CA PHE A 101 -15.54 4.82 14.84
C PHE A 101 -14.22 5.12 14.14
N HIS A 102 -13.56 6.23 14.48
CA HIS A 102 -12.21 6.52 14.00
C HIS A 102 -11.18 5.66 14.75
N ARG A 103 -10.45 4.79 14.03
CA ARG A 103 -9.39 3.93 14.61
C ARG A 103 -8.32 4.69 15.40
N LYS A 104 -8.07 5.94 15.00
CA LYS A 104 -7.24 6.89 15.75
C LYS A 104 -8.02 8.19 15.83
N LYS A 105 -8.30 8.67 17.06
CA LYS A 105 -8.97 9.95 17.29
C LYS A 105 -8.23 11.04 16.51
N ILE A 106 -8.99 11.92 15.85
CA ILE A 106 -8.44 13.01 15.04
C ILE A 106 -7.58 13.93 15.94
N SER A 107 -7.99 14.14 17.19
CA SER A 107 -7.25 14.92 18.19
C SER A 107 -5.87 14.34 18.55
N LEU A 108 -5.66 13.03 18.38
CA LEU A 108 -4.38 12.36 18.65
C LEU A 108 -3.44 12.36 17.43
N LEU A 109 -3.79 13.08 16.36
CA LEU A 109 -2.97 13.22 15.17
C LEU A 109 -2.10 14.47 15.30
N HIS A 110 -0.79 14.32 15.05
CA HIS A 110 0.14 15.43 15.09
C HIS A 110 -0.10 16.39 13.93
N MET A 111 -0.27 17.67 14.25
CA MET A 111 -0.42 18.76 13.27
C MET A 111 0.95 19.32 12.87
N PRO A 112 1.16 19.74 11.60
CA PRO A 112 0.22 19.64 10.48
C PRO A 112 0.11 18.21 9.94
N TYR A 113 -1.10 17.80 9.54
CA TYR A 113 -1.32 16.49 8.92
C TYR A 113 -0.57 16.37 7.59
N SER A 114 0.04 15.21 7.35
CA SER A 114 0.56 14.89 6.02
C SER A 114 -0.58 14.82 4.99
N ASN A 115 -0.30 15.15 3.74
CA ASN A 115 -1.32 15.20 2.67
C ASN A 115 -2.06 13.87 2.51
N ILE A 116 -1.37 12.74 2.71
CA ILE A 116 -2.01 11.41 2.70
C ILE A 116 -3.00 11.23 3.86
N ILE A 117 -2.68 11.74 5.06
CA ILE A 117 -3.61 11.66 6.21
C ILE A 117 -4.84 12.53 5.94
N LYS A 118 -4.69 13.71 5.34
CA LYS A 118 -5.81 14.58 4.94
C LYS A 118 -6.74 13.86 3.97
N GLU A 119 -6.20 13.26 2.91
CA GLU A 119 -7.01 12.49 1.95
C GLU A 119 -7.67 11.27 2.60
N MET A 120 -6.96 10.51 3.45
CA MET A 120 -7.55 9.36 4.16
C MET A 120 -8.71 9.74 5.08
N ILE A 121 -8.66 10.93 5.69
CA ILE A 121 -9.77 11.49 6.48
C ILE A 121 -10.91 11.88 5.54
N ARG A 122 -10.63 12.61 4.45
CA ARG A 122 -11.61 13.04 3.45
C ARG A 122 -12.43 11.88 2.88
N ILE A 123 -11.81 10.73 2.62
CA ILE A 123 -12.50 9.55 2.09
C ILE A 123 -12.98 8.56 3.17
N ASN A 124 -13.02 8.96 4.45
CA ASN A 124 -13.44 8.14 5.59
C ASN A 124 -12.70 6.80 5.77
N ARG A 125 -11.51 6.59 5.16
CA ARG A 125 -10.74 5.34 5.23
C ARG A 125 -10.10 5.04 6.59
N ARG A 126 -10.27 5.94 7.57
CA ARG A 126 -9.80 5.75 8.96
C ARG A 126 -10.93 5.39 9.92
N GLN A 127 -12.16 5.29 9.42
CA GLN A 127 -13.32 4.89 10.18
C GLN A 127 -13.61 3.40 9.99
N ILE A 128 -14.22 2.78 10.99
CA ILE A 128 -14.76 1.42 10.95
C ILE A 128 -16.19 1.43 11.50
N CYS A 129 -17.01 0.52 10.99
CA CYS A 129 -18.36 0.31 11.47
C CYS A 129 -18.34 -0.54 12.76
N LEU A 130 -18.86 -0.04 13.89
CA LEU A 130 -18.96 -0.79 15.15
C LEU A 130 -20.41 -0.75 15.67
N CYS A 131 -20.87 -1.83 16.31
CA CYS A 131 -22.09 -1.76 17.12
C CYS A 131 -21.84 -0.92 18.39
N ARG A 132 -22.91 -0.45 19.02
CA ARG A 132 -22.83 0.39 20.24
C ARG A 132 -21.98 -0.23 21.36
N GLU A 133 -22.12 -1.53 21.61
CA GLU A 133 -21.34 -2.23 22.63
C GLU A 133 -19.84 -2.24 22.33
N CYS A 134 -19.48 -2.63 21.10
CA CYS A 134 -18.08 -2.64 20.67
C CYS A 134 -17.49 -1.24 20.67
N PHE A 135 -18.26 -0.22 20.29
CA PHE A 135 -17.85 1.17 20.35
C PHE A 135 -17.49 1.60 21.78
N ILE A 136 -18.33 1.28 22.77
CA ILE A 136 -18.09 1.62 24.18
C ILE A 136 -16.81 0.92 24.68
N LYS A 137 -16.70 -0.40 24.45
CA LYS A 137 -15.54 -1.18 24.86
C LYS A 137 -14.24 -0.67 24.25
N VAL A 138 -14.24 -0.35 22.95
CA VAL A 138 -13.07 0.22 22.27
C VAL A 138 -12.76 1.63 22.80
N SER A 139 -13.78 2.46 23.04
CA SER A 139 -13.59 3.82 23.56
C SER A 139 -13.03 3.85 24.98
N GLN A 140 -13.34 2.82 25.76
CA GLN A 140 -12.81 2.58 27.12
C GLN A 140 -11.49 1.78 27.12
N ASN A 141 -10.89 1.51 25.94
CA ASN A 141 -9.70 0.68 25.78
C ASN A 141 -9.83 -0.77 26.32
N LEU A 142 -11.04 -1.29 26.46
CA LEU A 142 -11.33 -2.67 26.87
C LEU A 142 -11.21 -3.66 25.70
N LEU A 143 -11.20 -3.17 24.46
CA LEU A 143 -11.02 -3.96 23.24
C LEU A 143 -10.11 -3.22 22.25
N GLU A 144 -9.11 -3.91 21.70
CA GLU A 144 -8.29 -3.38 20.62
C GLU A 144 -8.89 -3.69 19.25
N CYS A 145 -8.99 -2.67 18.39
CA CYS A 145 -9.50 -2.81 17.02
C CYS A 145 -8.68 -3.76 16.13
N ASN A 146 -7.42 -4.05 16.49
CA ASN A 146 -6.52 -4.89 15.70
C ASN A 146 -6.55 -6.39 16.11
N GLN A 147 -7.37 -6.79 17.08
CA GLN A 147 -7.33 -8.16 17.64
C GLN A 147 -8.17 -9.21 16.89
N ILE A 148 -8.47 -9.03 15.60
CA ILE A 148 -8.99 -10.14 14.77
C ILE A 148 -7.95 -11.27 14.63
N THR A 149 -6.66 -11.02 14.88
CA THR A 149 -5.62 -12.06 14.88
C THR A 149 -5.47 -12.87 16.16
N LYS A 150 -6.16 -12.54 17.27
CA LYS A 150 -6.11 -13.34 18.52
C LYS A 150 -7.28 -14.31 18.72
N ARG A 151 -8.32 -14.25 17.88
CA ARG A 151 -9.33 -15.31 17.79
C ARG A 151 -8.91 -16.39 16.79
N LYS A 152 -7.73 -16.98 16.98
CA LYS A 152 -7.52 -18.36 16.56
C LYS A 152 -8.06 -19.23 17.70
N LEU A 153 -9.26 -19.73 17.47
CA LEU A 153 -9.84 -20.97 18.01
C LEU A 153 -9.11 -21.55 19.24
N THR A 154 -9.71 -21.32 20.40
CA THR A 154 -9.80 -22.29 21.49
C THR A 154 -11.28 -22.39 21.83
#